data_AF-A0ABD3HB14-F1
#
_entry.id   AF-A0ABD3HB14-F1
#
_cell.length_a   1.000
_cell.length_b   1.000
_cell.length_c   1.000
_cell.angle_alpha   90.00
_cell.angle_beta   90.00
_cell.angle_gamma   90.00
#
_symmetry.space_group_name_H-M   'P 1'
#
loop_
_entity.id
_entity.type
_entity.pdbx_description
1 polymer ?
#
loop_
_entity_poly.entity_id
_entity_poly.type
_entity_poly.pdbx_seq_one_letter_code
_entity_poly.pdbx_strand_id
1 'polypeptide(L)'
;MVSSSSAGTSGGVGATGGAGTGAGATGATGMAGIASGAGAGVVPPPTDMIGVLQSLATLIRAQPTGEMRSTKALESCVQKMGRFVGREVSQYLREYRCAMEMYQVSDTETIANFELVSEPELRDRIREIARRYLIIPGGWESFERAMREEYLDEDFDRITRRTFLDWIETQPGRILGLSELKREFERRYSQLPLRERLNLDTRRTELFLRAADDVSTDRLCFMLADRAAEGGITSDWLRVDEAVSVLTKQRRAVGVPLCCSC
;
A
#
# COMPACT_ATOMS: atom_id res chain seq x y z
N MET A 1 -28.02 -42.61 9.31
CA MET A 1 -27.82 -43.07 10.70
C MET A 1 -27.37 -41.86 11.51
N VAL A 2 -28.32 -41.24 12.23
CA VAL A 2 -28.34 -41.05 13.70
C VAL A 2 -27.28 -40.02 14.16
N SER A 3 -27.66 -38.74 14.36
CA SER A 3 -28.10 -38.11 15.63
C SER A 3 -27.03 -38.18 16.73
N SER A 4 -26.61 -37.06 17.36
CA SER A 4 -27.20 -36.47 18.59
C SER A 4 -26.38 -35.20 18.94
N SER A 5 -26.89 -34.01 19.28
CA SER A 5 -27.77 -33.56 20.40
C SER A 5 -27.16 -33.63 21.81
N SER A 6 -26.95 -32.45 22.43
CA SER A 6 -27.25 -32.05 23.83
C SER A 6 -26.73 -30.61 24.00
N ALA A 7 -27.48 -29.56 24.37
CA ALA A 7 -28.50 -29.31 25.39
C ALA A 7 -27.94 -29.36 26.82
N GLY A 8 -27.87 -28.18 27.47
CA GLY A 8 -27.52 -27.99 28.88
C GLY A 8 -27.95 -26.61 29.37
N THR A 9 -29.12 -26.58 30.00
CA THR A 9 -29.85 -25.47 30.61
C THR A 9 -29.41 -25.11 32.04
N SER A 10 -29.63 -23.86 32.47
CA SER A 10 -30.17 -23.40 33.79
C SER A 10 -29.64 -21.96 34.04
N GLY A 11 -30.45 -20.93 34.28
CA GLY A 11 -31.44 -20.73 35.37
C GLY A 11 -30.74 -19.99 36.52
N GLY A 12 -31.17 -18.85 37.08
CA GLY A 12 -32.29 -17.95 36.91
C GLY A 12 -32.25 -16.87 38.01
N VAL A 13 -33.25 -15.98 38.02
CA VAL A 13 -33.79 -15.21 39.18
C VAL A 13 -32.86 -14.14 39.79
N GLY A 14 -33.24 -12.89 40.10
CA GLY A 14 -34.50 -12.16 40.23
C GLY A 14 -34.33 -11.12 41.36
N ALA A 15 -34.98 -9.95 41.26
CA ALA A 15 -35.35 -8.99 42.34
C ALA A 15 -35.54 -7.59 41.71
N THR A 16 -36.73 -7.02 41.52
CA THR A 16 -37.77 -6.50 42.46
C THR A 16 -37.52 -5.08 43.00
N GLY A 17 -38.56 -4.24 42.86
CA GLY A 17 -38.87 -3.08 43.70
C GLY A 17 -38.30 -1.75 43.20
N GLY A 18 -39.01 -0.63 43.15
CA GLY A 18 -40.34 -0.19 43.59
C GLY A 18 -40.49 1.27 43.11
N ALA A 19 -41.65 1.68 42.63
CA ALA A 19 -42.68 2.42 43.39
C ALA A 19 -42.44 3.94 43.51
N GLY A 20 -43.47 4.71 43.11
CA GLY A 20 -43.64 6.15 43.40
C GLY A 20 -44.34 6.89 42.25
N THR A 21 -45.68 6.91 42.13
CA THR A 21 -46.64 7.89 42.71
C THR A 21 -46.25 9.36 42.48
N GLY A 22 -47.08 10.29 42.01
CA GLY A 22 -48.54 10.35 41.79
C GLY A 22 -48.90 11.54 40.88
N ALA A 23 -50.10 11.51 40.28
CA ALA A 23 -51.25 12.36 40.63
C ALA A 23 -51.26 13.70 39.88
N GLY A 24 -52.02 13.83 38.80
CA GLY A 24 -53.38 14.43 38.79
C GLY A 24 -53.41 15.47 37.65
N ALA A 25 -54.49 15.78 36.94
CA ALA A 25 -55.90 15.56 37.19
C ALA A 25 -56.71 15.74 35.89
N THR A 26 -57.74 14.90 35.74
CA THR A 26 -59.14 15.21 35.38
C THR A 26 -59.51 15.97 34.10
N GLY A 27 -60.43 15.35 33.34
CA GLY A 27 -61.37 16.00 32.42
C GLY A 27 -61.66 15.13 31.19
N ALA A 28 -62.37 14.00 31.33
CA ALA A 28 -63.83 13.90 31.15
C ALA A 28 -64.30 14.25 29.72
N THR A 29 -65.12 13.54 28.96
CA THR A 29 -65.80 12.23 28.98
C THR A 29 -66.47 12.15 27.60
N GLY A 30 -66.49 11.01 26.91
CA GLY A 30 -67.28 10.88 25.67
C GLY A 30 -67.12 9.58 24.91
N MET A 31 -67.81 8.53 25.38
CA MET A 31 -68.41 7.37 24.67
C MET A 31 -67.82 6.94 23.31
N ALA A 32 -67.22 5.74 23.20
CA ALA A 32 -67.83 4.40 23.11
C ALA A 32 -67.77 3.86 21.67
N GLY A 33 -67.18 2.68 21.47
CA GLY A 33 -67.20 1.96 20.19
C GLY A 33 -66.00 1.04 19.99
N ILE A 34 -66.11 -0.18 20.51
CA ILE A 34 -65.20 -1.30 20.30
C ILE A 34 -65.40 -1.97 18.92
N ALA A 35 -64.28 -2.40 18.31
CA ALA A 35 -64.09 -3.56 17.40
C ALA A 35 -63.07 -3.18 16.30
N SER A 36 -61.82 -3.66 16.39
CA SER A 36 -61.35 -4.97 15.92
C SER A 36 -60.85 -4.92 14.47
N GLY A 37 -59.52 -4.89 14.34
CA GLY A 37 -58.72 -5.59 13.31
C GLY A 37 -59.03 -5.34 11.84
N ALA A 38 -58.16 -4.58 11.16
CA ALA A 38 -57.81 -4.84 9.76
C ALA A 38 -56.48 -4.19 9.40
N GLY A 39 -55.54 -5.02 8.93
CA GLY A 39 -54.65 -4.74 7.80
C GLY A 39 -53.63 -3.62 7.94
N ALA A 40 -52.35 -3.99 7.79
CA ALA A 40 -51.30 -3.07 7.38
C ALA A 40 -51.77 -2.22 6.19
N GLY A 41 -52.11 -0.96 6.47
CA GLY A 41 -52.46 0.02 5.46
C GLY A 41 -51.22 0.28 4.60
N VAL A 42 -51.25 -0.21 3.36
CA VAL A 42 -50.43 0.32 2.29
C VAL A 42 -50.72 1.82 2.23
N VAL A 43 -49.77 2.64 2.67
CA VAL A 43 -49.85 4.09 2.53
C VAL A 43 -50.05 4.38 1.03
N PRO A 44 -51.15 5.04 0.63
CA PRO A 44 -51.38 5.32 -0.78
C PRO A 44 -50.25 6.20 -1.33
N PRO A 45 -49.83 6.02 -2.59
CA PRO A 45 -48.82 6.89 -3.17
C PRO A 45 -49.33 8.34 -3.12
N PRO A 46 -48.49 9.31 -2.70
CA PRO A 46 -48.91 10.68 -2.56
C PRO A 46 -49.34 11.23 -3.91
N THR A 47 -50.62 11.55 -4.04
CA THR A 47 -51.20 12.14 -5.25
C THR A 47 -51.00 13.66 -5.33
N ASP A 48 -50.67 14.31 -4.21
CA ASP A 48 -50.42 15.75 -4.14
C ASP A 48 -48.91 16.06 -4.18
N MET A 49 -48.55 17.17 -4.84
CA MET A 49 -47.16 17.65 -4.98
C MET A 49 -46.42 17.72 -3.64
N ILE A 50 -47.11 18.05 -2.55
CA ILE A 50 -46.54 18.13 -1.20
C ILE A 50 -46.07 16.75 -0.73
N GLY A 51 -46.87 15.71 -0.95
CA GLY A 51 -46.53 14.35 -0.56
C GLY A 51 -45.42 13.76 -1.45
N VAL A 52 -45.38 14.12 -2.73
CA VAL A 52 -44.28 13.78 -3.63
C VAL A 52 -42.98 14.42 -3.17
N LEU A 53 -43.00 15.72 -2.81
CA LEU A 53 -41.82 16.43 -2.29
C LEU A 53 -41.37 15.89 -0.93
N GLN A 54 -42.29 15.49 -0.05
CA GLN A 54 -41.95 14.85 1.22
C GLN A 54 -41.36 13.45 1.03
N SER A 55 -41.84 12.70 0.04
CA SER A 55 -41.28 11.40 -0.34
C SER A 55 -39.89 11.53 -0.96
N LEU A 56 -39.67 12.54 -1.80
CA LEU A 56 -38.35 12.90 -2.31
C LEU A 56 -37.42 13.35 -1.17
N ALA A 57 -37.91 14.17 -0.24
CA ALA A 57 -37.10 14.64 0.89
C ALA A 57 -36.74 13.51 1.87
N THR A 58 -37.60 12.50 2.04
CA THR A 58 -37.26 11.30 2.82
C THR A 58 -36.27 10.42 2.07
N LEU A 59 -36.38 10.30 0.74
CA LEU A 59 -35.41 9.59 -0.09
C LEU A 59 -34.02 10.26 -0.08
N ILE A 60 -33.98 11.59 -0.13
CA ILE A 60 -32.74 12.38 -0.04
C ILE A 60 -32.11 12.26 1.35
N ARG A 61 -32.91 12.23 2.43
CA ARG A 61 -32.42 12.03 3.80
C ARG A 61 -32.01 10.58 4.10
N ALA A 62 -32.53 9.61 3.34
CA ALA A 62 -32.14 8.20 3.45
C ALA A 62 -30.86 7.86 2.69
N GLN A 63 -30.36 8.75 1.83
CA GLN A 63 -29.05 8.59 1.20
C GLN A 63 -27.96 8.73 2.28
N PRO A 64 -27.03 7.76 2.40
CA PRO A 64 -25.90 7.91 3.31
C PRO A 64 -25.09 9.16 2.92
N THR A 65 -24.71 9.95 3.93
CA THR A 65 -23.81 11.09 3.79
C THR A 65 -22.52 10.67 3.07
N GLY A 66 -21.86 11.58 2.36
CA GLY A 66 -20.64 11.27 1.58
C GLY A 66 -19.55 10.58 2.43
N GLU A 67 -19.40 10.99 3.69
CA GLU A 67 -18.47 10.37 4.64
C GLU A 67 -18.85 8.92 4.99
N MET A 68 -20.14 8.61 5.12
CA MET A 68 -20.61 7.26 5.43
C MET A 68 -20.46 6.30 4.23
N ARG A 69 -20.45 6.83 3.01
CA ARG A 69 -20.16 6.06 1.79
C ARG A 69 -18.67 5.72 1.68
N SER A 70 -17.81 6.73 1.86
CA SER A 70 -16.35 6.56 1.84
C SER A 70 -15.86 5.56 2.89
N THR A 71 -16.35 5.67 4.13
CA THR A 71 -15.94 4.75 5.22
C THR A 71 -16.29 3.29 4.93
N LYS A 72 -17.50 3.01 4.43
CA LYS A 72 -17.90 1.65 4.02
C LYS A 72 -17.08 1.13 2.83
N ALA A 73 -16.76 1.99 1.88
CA ALA A 73 -15.92 1.63 0.74
C ALA A 73 -14.52 1.21 1.19
N LEU A 74 -13.91 2.00 2.09
CA LEU A 74 -12.58 1.73 2.62
C LEU A 74 -12.56 0.46 3.46
N GLU A 75 -13.56 0.25 4.32
CA GLU A 75 -13.68 -0.96 5.13
C GLU A 75 -13.79 -2.21 4.24
N SER A 76 -14.66 -2.16 3.22
CA SER A 76 -14.83 -3.25 2.26
C SER A 76 -13.55 -3.54 1.47
N CYS A 77 -12.85 -2.50 0.99
CA CYS A 77 -11.55 -2.63 0.33
C CYS A 77 -10.51 -3.34 1.21
N VAL A 78 -10.32 -2.84 2.43
CA VAL A 78 -9.31 -3.36 3.36
C VAL A 78 -9.66 -4.77 3.82
N GLN A 79 -10.94 -5.10 3.98
CA GLN A 79 -11.37 -6.44 4.33
C GLN A 79 -11.14 -7.44 3.19
N LYS A 80 -11.37 -7.04 1.94
CA LYS A 80 -11.21 -7.92 0.76
C LYS A 80 -9.76 -8.10 0.35
N MET A 81 -8.98 -7.02 0.31
CA MET A 81 -7.62 -7.01 -0.26
C MET A 81 -6.51 -6.79 0.76
N GLY A 82 -6.85 -6.46 2.00
CA GLY A 82 -5.87 -5.98 2.97
C GLY A 82 -5.42 -4.54 2.70
N ARG A 83 -4.45 -4.09 3.51
CA ARG A 83 -3.80 -2.79 3.31
C ARG A 83 -2.87 -2.83 2.11
N PHE A 84 -2.75 -1.69 1.41
CA PHE A 84 -1.79 -1.54 0.34
C PHE A 84 -0.37 -1.51 0.89
N VAL A 85 0.42 -2.53 0.52
CA VAL A 85 1.82 -2.72 0.92
C VAL A 85 2.82 -2.33 -0.17
N GLY A 86 2.36 -1.68 -1.25
CA GLY A 86 3.22 -1.30 -2.38
C GLY A 86 3.45 -2.41 -3.41
N ARG A 87 2.64 -3.47 -3.39
CA ARG A 87 2.70 -4.60 -4.34
C ARG A 87 1.42 -4.69 -5.16
N GLU A 88 1.51 -5.32 -6.33
CA GLU A 88 0.36 -5.57 -7.22
C GLU A 88 -0.47 -4.31 -7.50
N VAL A 89 0.18 -3.15 -7.64
CA VAL A 89 -0.51 -1.85 -7.69
C VAL A 89 -1.59 -1.81 -8.77
N SER A 90 -1.38 -2.47 -9.91
CA SER A 90 -2.37 -2.57 -10.97
C SER A 90 -3.67 -3.23 -10.51
N GLN A 91 -3.57 -4.37 -9.82
CA GLN A 91 -4.73 -5.09 -9.33
C GLN A 91 -5.37 -4.30 -8.18
N TYR A 92 -4.55 -3.79 -7.26
CA TYR A 92 -5.04 -3.03 -6.12
C TYR A 92 -5.80 -1.77 -6.55
N LEU A 93 -5.25 -0.98 -7.48
CA LEU A 93 -5.90 0.24 -7.99
C LEU A 93 -7.22 -0.08 -8.71
N ARG A 94 -7.29 -1.17 -9.50
CA ARG A 94 -8.53 -1.57 -10.17
C ARG A 94 -9.62 -1.92 -9.17
N GLU A 95 -9.32 -2.80 -8.21
CA GLU A 95 -10.28 -3.24 -7.20
C GLU A 95 -10.69 -2.10 -6.25
N TYR A 96 -9.73 -1.25 -5.86
CA TYR A 96 -10.00 -0.04 -5.09
C TYR A 96 -10.93 0.92 -5.84
N ARG A 97 -10.64 1.18 -7.12
CA ARG A 97 -11.48 2.02 -7.99
C ARG A 97 -12.90 1.46 -8.09
N CYS A 98 -13.03 0.16 -8.37
CA CYS A 98 -14.33 -0.50 -8.44
C CYS A 98 -15.12 -0.34 -7.14
N ALA A 99 -14.48 -0.52 -5.98
CA ALA A 99 -15.16 -0.33 -4.70
C ALA A 99 -15.60 1.13 -4.50
N MET A 100 -14.75 2.11 -4.80
CA MET A 100 -15.09 3.53 -4.64
C MET A 100 -16.26 3.94 -5.55
N GLU A 101 -16.30 3.44 -6.79
CA GLU A 101 -17.42 3.65 -7.71
C GLU A 101 -18.71 3.00 -7.22
N MET A 102 -18.64 1.78 -6.66
CA MET A 102 -19.80 1.08 -6.08
C MET A 102 -20.46 1.87 -4.95
N TYR A 103 -19.69 2.62 -4.17
CA TYR A 103 -20.19 3.48 -3.11
C TYR A 103 -20.36 4.94 -3.54
N GLN A 104 -20.25 5.27 -4.84
CA GLN A 104 -20.41 6.63 -5.38
C GLN A 104 -19.51 7.67 -4.69
N VAL A 105 -18.25 7.30 -4.44
CA VAL A 105 -17.21 8.20 -3.92
C VAL A 105 -16.62 8.98 -5.08
N SER A 106 -16.42 10.29 -4.91
CA SER A 106 -15.86 11.14 -5.97
C SER A 106 -14.39 10.82 -6.24
N ASP A 107 -13.85 11.18 -7.41
CA ASP A 107 -12.43 10.99 -7.72
C ASP A 107 -11.51 11.70 -6.70
N THR A 108 -11.89 12.89 -6.27
CA THR A 108 -11.14 13.67 -5.28
C THR A 108 -11.07 12.96 -3.94
N GLU A 109 -12.20 12.45 -3.44
CA GLU A 109 -12.24 11.66 -2.21
C GLU A 109 -11.54 10.32 -2.38
N THR A 110 -11.69 9.68 -3.53
CA THR A 110 -11.04 8.41 -3.90
C THR A 110 -9.52 8.54 -3.79
N ILE A 111 -8.94 9.62 -4.31
CA ILE A 111 -7.49 9.90 -4.21
C ILE A 111 -7.10 10.22 -2.76
N ALA A 112 -7.87 11.07 -2.07
CA ALA A 112 -7.56 11.47 -0.69
C ALA A 112 -7.56 10.28 0.28
N ASN A 113 -8.52 9.37 0.09
CA ASN A 113 -8.71 8.21 0.96
C ASN A 113 -7.68 7.09 0.72
N PHE A 114 -6.93 7.12 -0.37
CA PHE A 114 -5.98 6.05 -0.70
C PHE A 114 -4.88 5.90 0.36
N GLU A 115 -4.52 7.01 1.02
CA GLU A 115 -3.63 7.01 2.19
C GLU A 115 -4.14 6.08 3.32
N LEU A 116 -5.46 6.04 3.55
CA LEU A 116 -6.06 5.34 4.69
C LEU A 116 -6.01 3.82 4.52
N VAL A 117 -6.10 3.35 3.28
CA VAL A 117 -5.97 1.92 2.94
C VAL A 117 -4.51 1.47 2.83
N SER A 118 -3.55 2.39 2.93
CA SER A 118 -2.13 2.10 2.78
C SER A 118 -1.42 1.86 4.12
N GLU A 119 -0.33 1.09 4.08
CA GLU A 119 0.56 0.90 5.23
C GLU A 119 1.22 2.22 5.66
N PRO A 120 1.44 2.45 6.97
CA PRO A 120 1.97 3.70 7.50
C PRO A 120 3.26 4.16 6.83
N GLU A 121 4.15 3.24 6.45
CA GLU A 121 5.45 3.57 5.87
C GLU A 121 5.34 4.14 4.44
N LEU A 122 4.22 3.89 3.75
CA LEU A 122 3.98 4.38 2.39
C LEU A 122 3.15 5.67 2.36
N ARG A 123 2.49 6.00 3.47
CA ARG A 123 1.51 7.10 3.53
C ARG A 123 2.09 8.44 3.14
N ASP A 124 3.30 8.77 3.60
CA ASP A 124 3.91 10.06 3.29
C ASP A 124 4.20 10.22 1.80
N ARG A 125 4.70 9.16 1.16
CA ARG A 125 4.97 9.15 -0.28
C ARG A 125 3.68 9.17 -1.09
N ILE A 126 2.68 8.38 -0.70
CA ILE A 126 1.36 8.36 -1.33
C ILE A 126 0.67 9.72 -1.20
N ARG A 127 0.76 10.36 -0.03
CA ARG A 127 0.21 11.70 0.22
C ARG A 127 0.87 12.75 -0.67
N GLU A 128 2.18 12.66 -0.88
CA GLU A 128 2.91 13.53 -1.79
C GLU A 128 2.40 13.41 -3.24
N ILE A 129 2.20 12.17 -3.71
CA ILE A 129 1.65 11.89 -5.04
C ILE A 129 0.20 12.41 -5.14
N ALA A 130 -0.65 12.05 -4.18
CA ALA A 130 -2.06 12.44 -4.13
C ALA A 130 -2.27 13.97 -4.20
N ARG A 131 -1.45 14.75 -3.48
CA ARG A 131 -1.54 16.23 -3.46
C ARG A 131 -1.43 16.87 -4.85
N ARG A 132 -0.70 16.26 -5.79
CA ARG A 132 -0.53 16.78 -7.15
C ARG A 132 -1.79 16.64 -8.01
N TYR A 133 -2.65 15.68 -7.68
CA TYR A 133 -3.80 15.29 -8.51
C TYR A 133 -5.16 15.55 -7.85
N LEU A 134 -5.21 15.82 -6.55
CA LEU A 134 -6.45 16.11 -5.80
C LEU A 134 -7.26 17.29 -6.36
N ILE A 135 -6.59 18.29 -6.92
CA ILE A 135 -7.22 19.54 -7.39
C ILE A 135 -7.69 19.41 -8.86
N ILE A 136 -7.27 18.35 -9.56
CA ILE A 136 -7.56 18.17 -10.99
C ILE A 136 -8.89 17.41 -11.14
N PRO A 137 -9.90 17.96 -11.83
CA PRO A 137 -11.12 17.23 -12.16
C PRO A 137 -10.79 15.99 -13.01
N GLY A 138 -11.31 14.82 -12.62
CA GLY A 138 -10.92 13.56 -13.27
C GLY A 138 -9.47 13.14 -12.96
N GLY A 139 -8.87 13.68 -11.89
CA GLY A 139 -7.48 13.45 -11.52
C GLY A 139 -7.13 12.00 -11.22
N TRP A 140 -8.12 11.10 -11.12
CA TRP A 140 -7.90 9.69 -10.84
C TRP A 140 -7.02 9.02 -11.88
N GLU A 141 -7.24 9.22 -13.18
CA GLU A 141 -6.43 8.58 -14.23
C GLU A 141 -4.96 9.00 -14.14
N SER A 142 -4.72 10.26 -13.80
CA SER A 142 -3.37 10.78 -13.62
C SER A 142 -2.72 10.27 -12.33
N PHE A 143 -3.49 10.16 -11.25
CA PHE A 143 -3.06 9.53 -10.00
C PHE A 143 -2.76 8.04 -10.18
N GLU A 144 -3.64 7.30 -10.86
CA GLU A 144 -3.51 5.88 -11.18
C GLU A 144 -2.23 5.63 -11.98
N ARG A 145 -1.98 6.46 -13.00
CA ARG A 145 -0.74 6.40 -13.78
C ARG A 145 0.49 6.72 -12.93
N ALA A 146 0.46 7.75 -12.09
CA ALA A 146 1.59 8.07 -11.22
C ALA A 146 1.87 6.96 -10.19
N MET A 147 0.83 6.38 -9.60
CA MET A 147 0.95 5.23 -8.71
C MET A 147 1.52 4.01 -9.43
N ARG A 148 1.16 3.83 -10.71
CA ARG A 148 1.79 2.83 -11.55
C ARG A 148 3.25 3.18 -11.84
N GLU A 149 3.60 4.39 -12.22
CA GLU A 149 5.02 4.72 -12.45
C GLU A 149 5.89 4.55 -11.18
N GLU A 150 5.32 4.77 -9.99
CA GLU A 150 6.02 4.65 -8.71
C GLU A 150 6.06 3.21 -8.15
N TYR A 151 4.97 2.44 -8.32
CA TYR A 151 4.77 1.12 -7.70
C TYR A 151 4.38 0.01 -8.70
N LEU A 152 4.31 0.31 -10.00
CA LEU A 152 4.05 -0.67 -11.04
C LEU A 152 5.30 -1.46 -11.25
N ASP A 153 5.01 -2.72 -11.16
CA ASP A 153 5.97 -3.72 -10.99
C ASP A 153 5.77 -4.66 -12.18
N GLU A 154 6.67 -4.61 -13.17
CA GLU A 154 6.94 -5.75 -14.05
C GLU A 154 7.59 -6.91 -13.24
N ASP A 155 7.23 -7.04 -11.96
CA ASP A 155 8.10 -7.55 -10.91
C ASP A 155 7.63 -8.85 -10.30
N PHE A 156 7.24 -9.74 -11.20
CA PHE A 156 7.38 -11.16 -10.90
C PHE A 156 8.87 -11.59 -10.93
N ASP A 157 9.77 -10.76 -11.48
CA ASP A 157 11.24 -10.96 -11.51
C ASP A 157 12.04 -10.05 -10.54
N ARG A 158 11.42 -9.20 -9.71
CA ARG A 158 12.22 -8.33 -8.81
C ARG A 158 13.01 -9.14 -7.82
N ILE A 159 14.30 -8.86 -7.86
CA ILE A 159 15.24 -9.30 -6.86
C ILE A 159 14.82 -8.74 -5.50
N THR A 160 14.63 -9.63 -4.53
CA THR A 160 14.39 -9.25 -3.14
C THR A 160 15.71 -8.86 -2.48
N ARG A 161 15.66 -8.10 -1.37
CA ARG A 161 16.86 -7.82 -0.55
C ARG A 161 17.62 -9.11 -0.24
N ARG A 162 16.90 -10.17 0.12
CA ARG A 162 17.48 -11.47 0.43
C ARG A 162 18.20 -12.07 -0.77
N THR A 163 17.53 -12.20 -1.92
CA THR A 163 18.14 -12.82 -3.11
C THR A 163 19.30 -11.98 -3.67
N PHE A 164 19.29 -10.66 -3.48
CA PHE A 164 20.43 -9.79 -3.79
C PHE A 164 21.64 -10.07 -2.89
N LEU A 165 21.42 -10.12 -1.57
CA LEU A 165 22.48 -10.38 -0.61
C LEU A 165 23.02 -11.80 -0.73
N ASP A 166 22.14 -12.80 -0.88
CA ASP A 166 22.53 -14.19 -1.15
C ASP A 166 23.42 -14.27 -2.40
N TRP A 167 23.07 -13.55 -3.47
CA TRP A 167 23.89 -13.47 -4.68
C TRP A 167 25.26 -12.84 -4.40
N ILE A 168 25.35 -11.76 -3.62
CA ILE A 168 26.63 -11.16 -3.22
C ILE A 168 27.49 -12.15 -2.42
N GLU A 169 26.88 -12.89 -1.50
CA GLU A 169 27.56 -13.88 -0.67
C GLU A 169 28.14 -15.04 -1.47
N THR A 170 27.58 -15.33 -2.65
CA THR A 170 28.18 -16.31 -3.56
C THR A 170 29.49 -15.83 -4.22
N GLN A 171 29.93 -14.60 -3.95
CA GLN A 171 31.14 -13.96 -4.50
C GLN A 171 31.22 -14.07 -6.04
N PRO A 172 30.28 -13.44 -6.76
CA PRO A 172 30.17 -13.55 -8.21
C PRO A 172 31.41 -13.03 -8.96
N GLY A 173 32.22 -12.16 -8.36
CA GLY A 173 33.48 -11.66 -8.91
C GLY A 173 34.55 -12.74 -9.10
N ARG A 174 34.42 -13.91 -8.47
CA ARG A 174 35.31 -15.06 -8.73
C ARG A 174 35.08 -15.66 -10.11
N ILE A 175 33.90 -15.46 -10.69
CA ILE A 175 33.47 -16.02 -11.98
C ILE A 175 33.37 -14.91 -13.03
N LEU A 176 32.83 -13.75 -12.66
CA LEU A 176 32.63 -12.60 -13.53
C LEU A 176 33.88 -11.72 -13.55
N GLY A 177 34.20 -11.17 -14.72
CA GLY A 177 35.16 -10.06 -14.81
C GLY A 177 34.64 -8.82 -14.08
N LEU A 178 35.55 -7.92 -13.68
CA LEU A 178 35.19 -6.76 -12.84
C LEU A 178 34.19 -5.81 -13.52
N SER A 179 34.30 -5.65 -14.85
CA SER A 179 33.33 -4.91 -15.66
C SER A 179 31.96 -5.59 -15.72
N GLU A 180 31.92 -6.91 -15.89
CA GLU A 180 30.68 -7.69 -15.89
C GLU A 180 30.02 -7.68 -14.52
N LEU A 181 30.81 -7.81 -13.44
CA LEU A 181 30.35 -7.73 -12.06
C LEU A 181 29.71 -6.37 -11.78
N LYS A 182 30.35 -5.26 -12.17
CA LYS A 182 29.81 -3.89 -11.99
C LYS A 182 28.47 -3.71 -12.68
N ARG A 183 28.38 -4.10 -13.96
CA ARG A 183 27.14 -4.02 -14.74
C ARG A 183 26.03 -4.86 -14.10
N GLU A 184 26.35 -6.08 -13.70
CA GLU A 184 25.37 -7.00 -13.14
C GLU A 184 24.92 -6.59 -11.74
N PHE A 185 25.84 -6.08 -10.91
CA PHE A 185 25.53 -5.51 -9.61
C PHE A 185 24.56 -4.34 -9.75
N GLU A 186 24.82 -3.39 -10.66
CA GLU A 186 23.92 -2.27 -10.90
C GLU A 186 22.57 -2.70 -11.43
N ARG A 187 22.55 -3.65 -12.38
CA ARG A 187 21.33 -4.23 -12.92
C ARG A 187 20.48 -4.84 -11.81
N ARG A 188 21.09 -5.60 -10.89
CA ARG A 188 20.37 -6.20 -9.76
C ARG A 188 19.97 -5.18 -8.70
N TYR A 189 20.82 -4.19 -8.43
CA TYR A 189 20.58 -3.14 -7.45
C TYR A 189 19.45 -2.20 -7.87
N SER A 190 19.33 -1.87 -9.16
CA SER A 190 18.24 -1.04 -9.67
C SER A 190 16.88 -1.74 -9.62
N GLN A 191 16.86 -3.07 -9.70
CA GLN A 191 15.67 -3.92 -9.54
C GLN A 191 15.25 -4.08 -8.07
N LEU A 192 16.04 -3.66 -7.09
CA LEU A 192 15.56 -3.68 -5.71
C LEU A 192 14.45 -2.64 -5.52
N PRO A 193 13.41 -2.93 -4.71
CA PRO A 193 12.40 -1.94 -4.37
C PRO A 193 13.05 -0.73 -3.70
N LEU A 194 12.48 0.47 -3.90
CA LEU A 194 13.07 1.74 -3.45
C LEU A 194 13.43 1.75 -1.96
N ARG A 195 12.53 1.21 -1.12
CA ARG A 195 12.77 1.04 0.33
C ARG A 195 14.08 0.31 0.63
N GLU A 196 14.34 -0.78 -0.09
CA GLU A 196 15.54 -1.60 0.12
C GLU A 196 16.79 -0.92 -0.44
N ARG A 197 16.68 -0.24 -1.59
CA ARG A 197 17.79 0.55 -2.14
C ARG A 197 18.25 1.64 -1.17
N LEU A 198 17.32 2.43 -0.63
CA LEU A 198 17.64 3.49 0.33
C LEU A 198 18.34 2.95 1.59
N ASN A 199 17.92 1.78 2.06
CA ASN A 199 18.55 1.11 3.21
C ASN A 199 19.95 0.55 2.90
N LEU A 200 20.24 0.23 1.64
CA LEU A 200 21.52 -0.35 1.22
C LEU A 200 22.48 0.69 0.63
N ASP A 201 22.01 1.91 0.34
CA ASP A 201 22.78 2.92 -0.38
C ASP A 201 24.04 3.36 0.38
N THR A 202 23.93 3.50 1.70
CA THR A 202 25.06 3.80 2.59
C THR A 202 26.14 2.73 2.56
N ARG A 203 25.77 1.48 2.24
CA ARG A 203 26.66 0.31 2.21
C ARG A 203 26.90 -0.21 0.79
N ARG A 204 26.49 0.55 -0.23
CA ARG A 204 26.50 0.10 -1.62
C ARG A 204 27.91 -0.26 -2.09
N THR A 205 28.90 0.57 -1.76
CA THR A 205 30.31 0.31 -2.07
C THR A 205 30.82 -0.95 -1.36
N GLU A 206 30.53 -1.10 -0.07
CA GLU A 206 30.94 -2.28 0.71
C GLU A 206 30.36 -3.58 0.14
N LEU A 207 29.09 -3.56 -0.26
CA LEU A 207 28.40 -4.70 -0.85
C LEU A 207 29.02 -5.09 -2.20
N PHE A 208 29.42 -4.09 -3.01
CA PHE A 208 30.13 -4.34 -4.25
C PHE A 208 31.50 -4.99 -4.02
N LEU A 209 32.27 -4.49 -3.04
CA LEU A 209 33.55 -5.08 -2.65
C LEU A 209 33.40 -6.52 -2.13
N ARG A 210 32.34 -6.80 -1.37
CA ARG A 210 32.04 -8.16 -0.90
C ARG A 210 31.70 -9.11 -2.05
N ALA A 211 31.11 -8.60 -3.14
CA ALA A 211 30.79 -9.39 -4.31
C ALA A 211 32.00 -9.67 -5.21
N ALA A 212 33.07 -8.87 -5.11
CA ALA A 212 34.29 -9.01 -5.89
C ALA A 212 35.16 -10.20 -5.42
N ASP A 213 36.08 -10.65 -6.27
CA ASP A 213 37.10 -11.64 -5.92
C ASP A 213 38.21 -11.00 -5.08
N ASP A 214 38.86 -11.81 -4.24
CA ASP A 214 39.84 -11.36 -3.26
C ASP A 214 40.96 -10.48 -3.88
N VAL A 215 41.42 -10.82 -5.10
CA VAL A 215 42.46 -10.08 -5.81
C VAL A 215 41.99 -8.69 -6.26
N SER A 216 40.77 -8.57 -6.77
CA SER A 216 40.20 -7.27 -7.18
C SER A 216 39.79 -6.44 -5.98
N THR A 217 39.31 -7.09 -4.91
CA THR A 217 38.89 -6.46 -3.65
C THR A 217 40.03 -5.67 -3.04
N ASP A 218 41.23 -6.24 -2.88
CA ASP A 218 42.38 -5.53 -2.29
C ASP A 218 42.75 -4.26 -3.07
N ARG A 219 42.74 -4.34 -4.40
CA ARG A 219 43.06 -3.20 -5.27
C ARG A 219 41.99 -2.12 -5.20
N LEU A 220 40.71 -2.52 -5.21
CA LEU A 220 39.60 -1.58 -5.09
C LEU A 220 39.57 -0.93 -3.71
N CYS A 221 39.79 -1.69 -2.63
CA CYS A 221 39.90 -1.15 -1.26
C CYS A 221 40.99 -0.07 -1.18
N PHE A 222 42.14 -0.28 -1.81
CA PHE A 222 43.20 0.73 -1.85
C PHE A 222 42.78 2.00 -2.62
N MET A 223 42.14 1.86 -3.78
CA MET A 223 41.71 3.01 -4.60
C MET A 223 40.54 3.78 -3.99
N LEU A 224 39.69 3.10 -3.21
CA LEU A 224 38.47 3.64 -2.63
C LEU A 224 38.63 4.03 -1.15
N ALA A 225 39.83 3.88 -0.58
CA ALA A 225 40.11 4.25 0.79
C ALA A 225 39.89 5.76 1.00
N ASP A 226 39.04 6.10 1.96
CA ASP A 226 38.73 7.47 2.33
C ASP A 226 38.73 7.62 3.85
N ARG A 227 39.71 8.37 4.37
CA ARG A 227 39.88 8.57 5.82
C ARG A 227 38.76 9.39 6.45
N ALA A 228 37.97 10.12 5.66
CA ALA A 228 36.85 10.91 6.15
C ALA A 228 35.54 10.11 6.21
N ALA A 229 35.48 8.91 5.61
CA ALA A 229 34.28 8.08 5.59
C ALA A 229 34.17 7.20 6.84
N GLU A 230 32.95 7.02 7.37
CA GLU A 230 32.69 6.24 8.60
C GLU A 230 33.13 4.76 8.52
N GLY A 231 33.29 4.21 7.31
CA GLY A 231 33.80 2.86 7.07
C GLY A 231 35.22 2.80 6.49
N GLY A 232 35.93 3.93 6.41
CA GLY A 232 37.26 4.02 5.77
C GLY A 232 37.25 3.83 4.24
N ILE A 233 36.08 3.61 3.65
CA ILE A 233 35.84 3.41 2.22
C ILE A 233 34.83 4.45 1.77
N THR A 234 35.05 5.04 0.61
CA THR A 234 34.16 6.05 0.04
C THR A 234 32.77 5.47 -0.28
N SER A 235 31.72 6.21 0.10
CA SER A 235 30.35 5.93 -0.34
C SER A 235 30.04 6.50 -1.73
N ASP A 236 30.98 7.24 -2.34
CA ASP A 236 30.81 7.83 -3.67
C ASP A 236 30.90 6.75 -4.75
N TRP A 237 29.75 6.45 -5.36
CA TRP A 237 29.64 5.46 -6.41
C TRP A 237 30.37 5.85 -7.70
N LEU A 238 30.59 7.15 -7.94
CA LEU A 238 31.34 7.62 -9.11
C LEU A 238 32.80 7.17 -9.03
N ARG A 239 33.41 7.28 -7.85
CA ARG A 239 34.78 6.79 -7.60
C ARG A 239 34.90 5.28 -7.83
N VAL A 240 33.86 4.51 -7.49
CA VAL A 240 33.81 3.07 -7.77
C VAL A 240 33.86 2.81 -9.28
N ASP A 241 33.11 3.58 -10.07
CA ASP A 241 33.09 3.44 -11.52
C ASP A 241 34.46 3.76 -12.16
N GLU A 242 35.09 4.84 -11.72
CA GLU A 242 36.44 5.22 -12.14
C GLU A 242 37.46 4.13 -11.79
N ALA A 243 37.43 3.61 -10.56
CA ALA A 243 38.35 2.58 -10.11
C ALA A 243 38.20 1.28 -10.93
N VAL A 244 36.96 0.84 -11.18
CA VAL A 244 36.67 -0.33 -12.03
C VAL A 244 37.17 -0.11 -13.45
N SER A 245 36.97 1.08 -14.01
CA SER A 245 37.44 1.44 -15.36
C SER A 245 38.97 1.37 -15.47
N VAL A 246 39.69 1.91 -14.49
CA VAL A 246 41.15 1.87 -14.43
C VAL A 246 41.66 0.43 -14.36
N LEU A 247 41.14 -0.38 -13.43
CA LEU A 247 41.58 -1.77 -13.25
C LEU A 247 41.28 -2.65 -14.47
N THR A 248 40.14 -2.42 -15.12
CA THR A 248 39.78 -3.14 -16.35
C THR A 248 40.71 -2.78 -17.52
N LYS A 249 41.12 -1.51 -17.64
CA LYS A 249 42.09 -1.06 -18.67
C LYS A 249 43.50 -1.62 -18.42
N GLN A 250 43.96 -1.62 -17.17
CA GLN A 250 45.29 -2.16 -16.81
C GLN A 250 45.42 -3.65 -17.13
N ARG A 251 44.36 -4.45 -16.90
CA ARG A 251 44.34 -5.87 -17.28
C ARG A 251 44.46 -6.11 -18.79
N ARG A 252 43.94 -5.20 -19.62
CA ARG A 252 44.08 -5.27 -21.10
C ARG A 252 45.50 -4.93 -21.57
N ALA A 253 46.19 -4.01 -20.87
CA ALA A 253 47.56 -3.62 -21.20
C ALA A 253 48.59 -4.71 -20.85
N VAL A 254 48.37 -5.46 -19.77
CA VAL A 254 49.27 -6.55 -19.32
C VAL A 254 49.15 -7.82 -20.20
N GLY A 255 48.04 -7.96 -20.95
CA GLY A 255 47.81 -9.08 -21.88
C GLY A 255 48.47 -8.92 -23.26
N VAL A 256 49.18 -7.82 -23.52
CA VAL A 256 49.98 -7.65 -24.74
C VAL A 256 51.40 -8.09 -24.42
N PRO A 257 51.92 -9.22 -24.96
CA PRO A 257 53.34 -9.46 -24.90
C PRO A 257 54.01 -8.33 -25.68
N LEU A 258 54.80 -7.52 -24.98
CA LEU A 258 55.75 -6.62 -25.61
C LEU A 258 56.75 -7.50 -26.37
N CYS A 259 56.44 -7.86 -27.61
CA CYS A 259 57.43 -8.36 -28.55
C CYS A 259 58.42 -7.21 -28.76
N CYS A 260 59.54 -7.28 -28.06
CA CYS A 260 60.73 -6.50 -28.37
C CYS A 260 61.20 -6.90 -29.78
N SER A 261 61.05 -5.99 -30.73
CA SER A 261 61.74 -6.08 -32.02
C SER A 261 63.23 -5.84 -31.78
N CYS A 262 64.03 -6.89 -31.91
CA CYS A 262 65.46 -6.77 -32.23
C CYS A 262 65.64 -6.74 -33.74
#